data_AF-A0A146GBL8-F1
#
_entry.id   AF-A0A146GBL8-F1
#
_cell.length_a   1.000
_cell.length_b   1.000
_cell.length_c   1.000
_cell.angle_alpha   90.00
_cell.angle_beta   90.00
_cell.angle_gamma   90.00
#
_symmetry.space_group_name_H-M   'P 1'
#
loop_
_entity.id
_entity.type
_entity.pdbx_description
1 polymer ?
#
loop_
_entity_poly.entity_id
_entity_poly.type
_entity_poly.pdbx_seq_one_letter_code
_entity_poly.pdbx_strand_id
1 'polypeptide(L)'
;MQVHIRLSLRNSLAGAVALLLFTGLTPASAALYPDSIELTSGKTLRGLIVKQTSSDVTIQMPYGEDTIKNADIVRIRNVDDDEMWFVRVLSPGSLPPWRVIANDLRNQDEIKSFKEIPATAVDNGAFKNVPYSSFRANGHFELNIYGDPDDPAGVELGIYGLARSDKKVHKVIRQFLGSYLSSVPEIKALYALDLKKDNVQKVGNLTMEVSQPNAPDSYGAWWLSFYNEKKLNEIRLSDAEYAKLTVPVEEVLDRRGRVKVMEWEASDIRNSPRAVKARAEGRVLFDGFYRDKNGVFRLSDGGKNGTPVTPQN
;
A
#
# COMPACT_ATOMS: atom_id res chain seq x y z
N MET A 1 64.03 26.67 -51.72
CA MET A 1 62.55 26.73 -51.85
C MET A 1 61.98 25.86 -50.73
N GLN A 2 61.95 26.42 -49.52
CA GLN A 2 60.75 26.82 -48.78
C GLN A 2 59.90 25.65 -48.26
N VAL A 3 60.28 25.21 -47.06
CA VAL A 3 59.42 24.54 -46.08
C VAL A 3 58.54 25.61 -45.45
N HIS A 4 57.22 25.40 -45.42
CA HIS A 4 56.33 26.01 -44.42
C HIS A 4 55.17 25.07 -44.10
N ILE A 5 55.33 24.31 -43.02
CA ILE A 5 54.23 23.80 -42.22
C ILE A 5 53.80 24.94 -41.30
N ARG A 6 52.53 25.37 -41.42
CA ARG A 6 51.87 26.21 -40.42
C ARG A 6 50.60 25.50 -39.98
N LEU A 7 50.55 25.12 -38.70
CA LEU A 7 49.33 25.26 -37.92
C LEU A 7 49.72 25.60 -36.49
N SER A 8 49.07 26.66 -36.03
CA SER A 8 49.40 27.54 -34.92
C SER A 8 49.01 26.92 -33.57
N LEU A 9 49.96 26.88 -32.63
CA LEU A 9 49.66 26.80 -31.20
C LEU A 9 49.03 28.11 -30.73
N ARG A 10 47.89 28.03 -30.04
CA ARG A 10 47.56 28.96 -28.96
C ARG A 10 47.16 28.17 -27.73
N ASN A 11 48.02 28.28 -26.72
CA ASN A 11 47.85 27.77 -25.36
C ASN A 11 46.72 28.53 -24.65
N SER A 12 45.90 27.80 -23.89
CA SER A 12 45.25 28.24 -22.64
C SER A 12 44.79 26.97 -21.92
N LEU A 13 45.66 26.35 -21.14
CA LEU A 13 45.67 26.40 -19.66
C LEU A 13 44.51 25.61 -19.02
N ALA A 14 44.90 24.68 -18.13
CA ALA A 14 44.11 24.01 -17.10
C ALA A 14 43.13 22.91 -17.57
N GLY A 15 43.60 21.66 -17.54
CA GLY A 15 42.75 20.49 -17.74
C GLY A 15 43.39 19.19 -17.28
N ALA A 16 44.06 19.20 -16.11
CA ALA A 16 44.54 17.99 -15.48
C ALA A 16 44.41 18.14 -13.96
N VAL A 17 43.25 17.76 -13.42
CA VAL A 17 43.11 17.40 -12.01
C VAL A 17 42.41 16.06 -11.95
N ALA A 18 43.23 15.06 -11.66
CA ALA A 18 42.97 13.86 -10.85
C ALA A 18 41.54 13.29 -10.85
N LEU A 19 41.40 12.25 -11.66
CA LEU A 19 40.48 11.14 -11.46
C LEU A 19 40.84 10.40 -10.16
N LEU A 20 40.16 10.70 -9.04
CA LEU A 20 40.21 9.91 -7.81
C LEU A 20 38.92 10.11 -7.00
N LEU A 21 38.38 8.98 -6.52
CA LEU A 21 37.24 8.80 -5.60
C LEU A 21 35.84 8.64 -6.25
N PHE A 22 35.65 7.50 -6.94
CA PHE A 22 34.37 6.78 -6.82
C PHE A 22 34.30 6.15 -5.41
N THR A 23 34.01 6.99 -4.41
CA THR A 23 33.55 6.55 -3.09
C THR A 23 32.33 7.37 -2.75
N GLY A 24 31.18 6.78 -3.02
CA GLY A 24 29.88 7.39 -2.79
C GLY A 24 28.77 6.47 -3.24
N LEU A 25 28.78 5.22 -2.75
CA LEU A 25 27.52 4.53 -2.47
C LEU A 25 26.80 5.44 -1.48
N THR A 26 25.90 6.30 -1.98
CA THR A 26 25.00 7.01 -1.09
C THR A 26 24.13 5.95 -0.41
N PRO A 27 24.09 5.93 0.93
CA PRO A 27 23.22 5.01 1.65
C PRO A 27 21.75 5.36 1.33
N ALA A 28 20.90 4.36 1.50
CA ALA A 28 19.46 4.40 1.29
C ALA A 28 18.81 5.74 1.67
N SER A 29 17.93 6.22 0.78
CA SER A 29 17.02 7.35 1.00
C SER A 29 16.55 7.40 2.45
N ALA A 30 16.88 8.49 3.14
CA ALA A 30 16.36 8.77 4.46
C ALA A 30 14.82 8.86 4.35
N ALA A 31 14.14 7.93 5.02
CA ALA A 31 12.70 7.82 4.96
C ALA A 31 12.05 9.01 5.70
N LEU A 32 11.25 9.77 4.96
CA LEU A 32 10.57 10.97 5.41
C LEU A 32 9.26 10.62 6.10
N TYR A 33 9.04 11.18 7.28
CA TYR A 33 7.86 10.95 8.10
C TYR A 33 7.43 12.26 8.74
N PRO A 34 6.20 12.75 8.47
CA PRO A 34 5.75 14.04 8.98
C PRO A 34 5.65 14.06 10.51
N ASP A 35 5.43 12.90 11.13
CA ASP A 35 5.30 12.76 12.57
C ASP A 35 6.30 11.76 13.14
N SER A 36 6.76 12.06 14.35
CA SER A 36 7.50 11.12 15.20
C SER A 36 6.83 11.00 16.56
N ILE A 37 6.72 9.76 17.04
CA ILE A 37 6.18 9.42 18.35
C ILE A 37 7.30 8.74 19.15
N GLU A 38 7.75 9.41 20.21
CA GLU A 38 8.68 8.89 21.20
C GLU A 38 7.89 8.12 22.27
N LEU A 39 8.20 6.84 22.44
CA LEU A 39 7.53 5.95 23.39
C LEU A 39 8.25 5.91 24.74
N THR A 40 7.54 5.50 25.79
CA THR A 40 8.12 5.31 27.14
C THR A 40 9.19 4.23 27.18
N SER A 41 9.20 3.29 26.22
CA SER A 41 10.28 2.32 26.02
C SER A 41 11.57 2.92 25.45
N GLY A 42 11.56 4.20 25.07
CA GLY A 42 12.66 4.88 24.37
C GLY A 42 12.66 4.65 22.86
N LYS A 43 11.76 3.80 22.34
CA LYS A 43 11.57 3.60 20.90
C LYS A 43 10.95 4.84 20.27
N THR A 44 11.40 5.19 19.06
CA THR A 44 10.75 6.21 18.24
C THR A 44 10.05 5.55 17.05
N LEU A 45 8.75 5.85 16.90
CA LEU A 45 7.97 5.52 15.72
C LEU A 45 7.93 6.74 14.81
N ARG A 46 7.98 6.52 13.50
CA ARG A 46 7.92 7.57 12.51
C ARG A 46 6.90 7.21 11.44
N GLY A 47 6.01 8.15 11.13
CA GLY A 47 4.86 7.94 10.26
C GLY A 47 4.03 9.21 10.09
N LEU A 48 2.79 9.04 9.66
CA LEU A 48 1.75 10.07 9.65
C LEU A 48 0.72 9.73 10.71
N ILE A 49 0.41 10.65 11.62
CA ILE A 49 -0.69 10.47 12.57
C ILE A 49 -2.00 10.63 11.81
N VAL A 50 -2.77 9.54 11.74
CA VAL A 50 -4.02 9.46 10.97
C VAL A 50 -5.26 9.50 11.86
N LYS A 51 -5.08 9.33 13.18
CA LYS A 51 -6.14 9.48 14.18
C LYS A 51 -5.55 9.78 15.54
N GLN A 52 -6.21 10.67 16.29
CA GLN A 52 -5.89 10.92 17.69
C GLN A 52 -7.18 10.99 18.50
N THR A 53 -7.17 10.37 19.67
CA THR A 53 -8.28 10.35 20.64
C THR A 53 -7.74 10.74 22.02
N SER A 54 -8.63 10.81 23.02
CA SER A 54 -8.23 11.05 24.41
C SER A 54 -7.38 9.92 25.00
N SER A 55 -7.50 8.69 24.48
CA SER A 55 -6.79 7.51 24.99
C SER A 55 -5.64 7.05 24.10
N ASP A 56 -5.75 7.23 22.78
CA ASP A 56 -4.88 6.58 21.80
C ASP A 56 -4.55 7.45 20.58
N VAL A 57 -3.40 7.18 19.95
CA VAL A 57 -2.93 7.75 18.67
C VAL A 57 -2.72 6.62 17.67
N THR A 58 -3.28 6.76 16.46
CA THR A 58 -3.00 5.87 15.33
C THR A 58 -2.01 6.54 14.38
N ILE A 59 -0.88 5.87 14.10
CA ILE A 59 0.16 6.30 13.18
C ILE A 59 0.25 5.36 11.98
N GLN A 60 0.30 5.91 10.77
CA GLN A 60 0.53 5.23 9.51
C GLN A 60 2.02 5.26 9.16
N MET A 61 2.63 4.09 9.06
CA MET A 61 4.06 3.86 8.80
C MET A 61 4.26 3.25 7.40
N PRO A 62 5.49 2.98 6.93
CA PRO A 62 5.75 2.49 5.58
C PRO A 62 5.00 1.22 5.20
N TYR A 63 4.68 0.37 6.17
CA TYR A 63 4.13 -0.95 5.86
C TYR A 63 2.93 -1.33 6.73
N GLY A 64 2.20 -0.34 7.23
CA GLY A 64 0.94 -0.55 7.94
C GLY A 64 0.64 0.57 8.94
N GLU A 65 -0.41 0.37 9.72
CA GLU A 65 -0.84 1.29 10.77
C GLU A 65 -0.61 0.68 12.15
N ASP A 66 -0.37 1.53 13.15
CA ASP A 66 -0.22 1.12 14.54
C ASP A 66 -1.02 2.07 15.44
N THR A 67 -1.63 1.54 16.50
CA THR A 67 -2.40 2.32 17.48
C THR A 67 -1.76 2.22 18.85
N ILE A 68 -1.31 3.36 19.35
CA ILE A 68 -0.49 3.49 20.55
C ILE A 68 -1.33 4.19 21.61
N LYS A 69 -1.29 3.70 22.85
CA LYS A 69 -1.97 4.39 23.96
C LYS A 69 -1.22 5.65 24.34
N ASN A 70 -1.93 6.72 24.68
CA ASN A 70 -1.36 7.97 25.15
C ASN A 70 -0.46 7.79 26.38
N ALA A 71 -0.76 6.79 27.23
CA ALA A 71 0.06 6.45 28.40
C ALA A 71 1.46 5.92 28.03
N ASP A 72 1.63 5.39 26.81
CA ASP A 72 2.88 4.85 26.30
C ASP A 72 3.67 5.88 25.49
N ILE A 73 3.15 7.11 25.33
CA ILE A 73 3.74 8.20 24.54
C ILE A 73 4.42 9.19 25.47
N VAL A 74 5.72 9.42 25.25
CA VAL A 74 6.49 10.48 25.89
C VAL A 74 6.27 11.79 25.15
N ARG A 75 6.37 11.78 23.82
CA ARG A 75 6.30 13.00 23.01
C ARG A 75 5.89 12.71 21.57
N ILE A 76 5.12 13.64 21.00
CA ILE A 76 4.84 13.71 19.57
C ILE A 76 5.57 14.94 19.02
N ARG A 77 6.24 14.79 17.88
CA ARG A 77 6.88 15.90 17.17
C ARG A 77 6.51 15.86 15.70
N ASN A 78 6.13 17.01 15.16
CA ASN A 78 6.12 17.23 13.73
C ASN A 78 7.57 17.34 13.27
N VAL A 79 7.92 16.62 12.23
CA VAL A 79 9.23 16.74 11.59
C VAL A 79 9.04 17.71 10.43
N ASP A 80 9.60 18.91 10.57
CA ASP A 80 9.73 19.86 9.46
C ASP A 80 10.83 19.33 8.53
N ASP A 81 10.47 18.45 7.60
CA ASP A 81 11.39 17.92 6.59
C ASP A 81 10.82 18.22 5.19
N ASP A 82 11.58 18.98 4.40
CA ASP A 82 11.14 19.64 3.15
C ASP A 82 11.04 18.68 1.95
N GLU A 83 11.28 17.38 2.13
CA GLU A 83 11.21 16.38 1.08
C GLU A 83 9.86 15.63 1.12
N MET A 84 8.96 15.97 0.20
CA MET A 84 7.62 15.40 0.11
C MET A 84 7.61 13.99 -0.48
N TRP A 85 7.69 12.95 0.37
CA TRP A 85 7.44 11.55 -0.04
C TRP A 85 6.01 11.26 -0.50
N PHE A 86 5.07 12.19 -0.29
CA PHE A 86 3.66 12.04 -0.69
C PHE A 86 3.40 12.31 -2.18
N VAL A 87 4.39 12.78 -2.95
CA VAL A 87 4.16 13.22 -4.34
C VAL A 87 5.01 12.42 -5.31
N ARG A 88 4.53 11.23 -5.69
CA ARG A 88 5.02 10.59 -6.92
C ARG A 88 4.26 11.20 -8.10
N VAL A 89 4.97 11.76 -9.08
CA VAL A 89 4.34 12.18 -10.35
C VAL A 89 3.80 10.93 -11.02
N LEU A 90 2.46 10.86 -11.13
CA LEU A 90 1.80 9.74 -11.78
C LEU A 90 2.10 9.76 -13.28
N SER A 91 2.54 8.61 -13.77
CA SER A 91 2.71 8.34 -15.19
C SER A 91 1.57 7.45 -15.68
N PRO A 92 1.22 7.50 -16.98
CA PRO A 92 0.17 6.64 -17.51
C PRO A 92 0.47 5.17 -17.20
N GLY A 93 -0.51 4.45 -16.68
CA GLY A 93 -0.43 3.05 -16.25
C GLY A 93 0.19 2.81 -14.88
N SER A 94 0.47 3.87 -14.11
CA SER A 94 0.93 3.76 -12.72
C SER A 94 -0.18 4.07 -11.72
N LEU A 95 -0.11 3.43 -10.56
CA LEU A 95 -0.94 3.74 -9.40
C LEU A 95 -0.08 4.50 -8.37
N PRO A 96 -0.68 5.42 -7.59
CA PRO A 96 0.02 6.04 -6.48
C PRO A 96 0.34 5.02 -5.38
N PRO A 97 1.30 5.33 -4.49
CA PRO A 97 1.54 4.53 -3.29
C PRO A 97 0.27 4.34 -2.45
N TRP A 98 0.18 3.22 -1.76
CA TRP A 98 -0.99 2.82 -0.96
C TRP A 98 -1.40 3.88 0.07
N ARG A 99 -0.42 4.59 0.66
CA ARG A 99 -0.65 5.66 1.64
C ARG A 99 -1.49 6.79 1.07
N VAL A 100 -1.22 7.16 -0.17
CA VAL A 100 -1.96 8.23 -0.86
C VAL A 100 -3.40 7.77 -1.03
N ILE A 101 -3.62 6.56 -1.55
CA ILE A 101 -4.96 5.99 -1.76
C ILE A 101 -5.73 5.88 -0.44
N ALA A 102 -5.09 5.31 0.59
CA ALA A 102 -5.71 5.10 1.89
C ALA A 102 -6.02 6.43 2.60
N ASN A 103 -5.13 7.43 2.54
CA ASN A 103 -5.38 8.75 3.11
C ASN A 103 -6.44 9.52 2.36
N ASP A 104 -6.41 9.52 1.04
CA ASP A 104 -7.42 10.20 0.23
C ASP A 104 -8.81 9.65 0.53
N LEU A 105 -8.93 8.32 0.67
CA LEU A 105 -10.19 7.68 1.06
C LEU A 105 -10.57 8.05 2.49
N ARG A 106 -9.63 7.98 3.44
CA ARG A 106 -9.86 8.34 4.85
C ARG A 106 -10.36 9.78 5.02
N ASN A 107 -9.89 10.69 4.18
CA ASN A 107 -10.21 12.12 4.23
C ASN A 107 -11.47 12.50 3.44
N GLN A 108 -12.17 11.55 2.80
CA GLN A 108 -13.49 11.84 2.24
C GLN A 108 -14.49 12.10 3.38
N ASP A 109 -15.29 13.15 3.27
CA ASP A 109 -16.25 13.56 4.30
C ASP A 109 -17.22 12.45 4.69
N GLU A 110 -17.56 11.57 3.74
CA GLU A 110 -18.47 10.44 3.96
C GLU A 110 -17.84 9.30 4.76
N ILE A 111 -16.51 9.23 4.86
CA ILE A 111 -15.79 8.16 5.56
C ILE A 111 -15.69 8.49 7.06
N LYS A 112 -16.47 7.78 7.86
CA LYS A 112 -16.56 7.95 9.33
C LYS A 112 -15.75 6.91 10.09
N SER A 113 -15.42 5.79 9.45
CA SER A 113 -14.51 4.78 10.00
C SER A 113 -13.69 4.19 8.88
N PHE A 114 -12.39 3.98 9.12
CA PHE A 114 -11.47 3.34 8.20
C PHE A 114 -10.50 2.50 9.04
N LYS A 115 -10.41 1.20 8.76
CA LYS A 115 -9.53 0.27 9.48
C LYS A 115 -8.99 -0.77 8.54
N GLU A 116 -7.74 -1.18 8.74
CA GLU A 116 -7.21 -2.38 8.11
C GLU A 116 -7.98 -3.62 8.61
N ILE A 117 -8.10 -4.63 7.76
CA ILE A 117 -8.70 -5.94 8.07
C ILE A 117 -7.80 -7.04 7.48
N PRO A 118 -7.88 -8.29 8.00
CA PRO A 118 -7.09 -9.39 7.43
C PRO A 118 -7.42 -9.61 5.96
N ALA A 119 -6.40 -9.86 5.15
CA ALA A 119 -6.56 -10.26 3.76
C ALA A 119 -7.21 -11.65 3.68
N THR A 120 -8.29 -11.76 2.91
CA THR A 120 -8.96 -13.04 2.63
C THR A 120 -8.38 -13.72 1.40
N ALA A 121 -8.44 -15.05 1.34
CA ALA A 121 -7.91 -15.77 0.17
C ALA A 121 -8.68 -15.41 -1.12
N VAL A 122 -7.95 -14.98 -2.15
CA VAL A 122 -8.45 -14.82 -3.52
C VAL A 122 -7.92 -15.96 -4.38
N ASP A 123 -8.80 -16.86 -4.80
CA ASP A 123 -8.46 -18.14 -5.45
C ASP A 123 -8.77 -18.19 -6.97
N ASN A 124 -9.33 -17.10 -7.51
CA ASN A 124 -9.71 -16.93 -8.91
C ASN A 124 -9.49 -15.49 -9.40
N GLY A 125 -9.63 -15.26 -10.71
CA GLY A 125 -9.54 -13.94 -11.33
C GLY A 125 -8.11 -13.41 -11.47
N ALA A 126 -8.00 -12.15 -11.91
CA ALA A 126 -6.72 -11.50 -12.15
C ALA A 126 -5.86 -11.43 -10.88
N PHE A 127 -6.51 -11.28 -9.72
CA PHE A 127 -5.86 -11.12 -8.41
C PHE A 127 -5.56 -12.43 -7.67
N LYS A 128 -5.88 -13.60 -8.25
CA LYS A 128 -5.59 -14.90 -7.63
C LYS A 128 -4.15 -14.97 -7.11
N ASN A 129 -3.99 -15.31 -5.83
CA ASN A 129 -2.68 -15.46 -5.18
C ASN A 129 -1.76 -14.24 -5.27
N VAL A 130 -2.32 -13.04 -5.43
CA VAL A 130 -1.54 -11.81 -5.35
C VAL A 130 -1.62 -11.28 -3.91
N PRO A 131 -0.48 -11.06 -3.22
CA PRO A 131 -0.46 -10.47 -1.88
C PRO A 131 -1.08 -9.07 -1.88
N TYR A 132 -1.87 -8.75 -0.86
CA TYR A 132 -2.57 -7.47 -0.75
C TYR A 132 -2.85 -7.06 0.70
N SER A 133 -3.03 -5.75 0.93
CA SER A 133 -3.62 -5.20 2.17
C SER A 133 -5.09 -4.90 1.92
N SER A 134 -5.92 -5.09 2.93
CA SER A 134 -7.36 -4.83 2.87
C SER A 134 -7.78 -3.85 3.96
N PHE A 135 -8.64 -2.90 3.61
CA PHE A 135 -9.17 -1.90 4.52
C PHE A 135 -10.69 -1.83 4.43
N ARG A 136 -11.38 -1.84 5.58
CA ARG A 136 -12.82 -1.63 5.67
C ARG A 136 -13.13 -0.18 6.02
N ALA A 137 -13.92 0.47 5.16
CA ALA A 137 -14.47 1.79 5.43
C ALA A 137 -15.98 1.72 5.68
N ASN A 138 -16.47 2.46 6.69
CA ASN A 138 -17.87 2.50 7.14
C ASN A 138 -18.57 1.15 7.33
N GLY A 139 -17.81 0.06 7.47
CA GLY A 139 -18.32 -1.31 7.56
C GLY A 139 -18.82 -1.93 6.24
N HIS A 140 -18.85 -1.19 5.13
CA HIS A 140 -19.43 -1.66 3.86
C HIS A 140 -18.60 -1.35 2.61
N PHE A 141 -17.60 -0.47 2.68
CA PHE A 141 -16.61 -0.31 1.61
C PHE A 141 -15.37 -1.15 1.91
N GLU A 142 -14.74 -1.70 0.89
CA GLU A 142 -13.45 -2.38 1.00
C GLU A 142 -12.45 -1.83 0.02
N LEU A 143 -11.29 -1.43 0.50
CA LEU A 143 -10.16 -1.03 -0.32
C LEU A 143 -9.10 -2.14 -0.24
N ASN A 144 -8.80 -2.75 -1.38
CA ASN A 144 -7.76 -3.76 -1.50
C ASN A 144 -6.62 -3.21 -2.35
N ILE A 145 -5.38 -3.33 -1.87
CA ILE A 145 -4.18 -2.81 -2.53
C ILE A 145 -3.18 -3.93 -2.71
N TYR A 146 -2.89 -4.27 -3.97
CA TYR A 146 -2.18 -5.47 -4.38
C TYR A 146 -0.72 -5.17 -4.74
N GLY A 147 0.18 -6.04 -4.28
CA GLY A 147 1.60 -5.99 -4.57
C GLY A 147 2.37 -4.98 -3.74
N ASP A 148 3.36 -4.35 -4.38
CA ASP A 148 4.26 -3.41 -3.73
C ASP A 148 3.49 -2.13 -3.28
N PRO A 149 3.43 -1.78 -1.98
CA PRO A 149 2.65 -0.68 -1.47
C PRO A 149 3.19 0.66 -1.96
N ASP A 150 4.47 0.75 -2.31
CA ASP A 150 5.05 1.98 -2.88
C ASP A 150 4.87 2.06 -4.41
N ASP A 151 4.56 0.94 -5.07
CA ASP A 151 4.30 0.87 -6.51
C ASP A 151 3.23 -0.19 -6.86
N PRO A 152 1.96 0.02 -6.43
CA PRO A 152 0.94 -1.03 -6.46
C PRO A 152 0.75 -1.66 -7.84
N ALA A 153 0.60 -2.98 -7.85
CA ALA A 153 0.25 -3.75 -9.05
C ALA A 153 -1.24 -3.68 -9.35
N GLY A 154 -2.07 -3.44 -8.32
CA GLY A 154 -3.48 -3.17 -8.49
C GLY A 154 -4.14 -2.58 -7.24
N VAL A 155 -5.32 -2.01 -7.44
CA VAL A 155 -6.19 -1.49 -6.41
C VAL A 155 -7.64 -1.85 -6.74
N GLU A 156 -8.42 -2.21 -5.75
CA GLU A 156 -9.86 -2.43 -5.87
C GLU A 156 -10.60 -1.66 -4.79
N LEU A 157 -11.68 -0.98 -5.18
CA LEU A 157 -12.61 -0.38 -4.23
C LEU A 157 -13.99 -0.99 -4.41
N GLY A 158 -14.39 -1.77 -3.42
CA GLY A 158 -15.62 -2.54 -3.40
C GLY A 158 -16.66 -1.98 -2.46
N ILE A 159 -17.92 -2.31 -2.71
CA ILE A 159 -19.03 -2.03 -1.80
C ILE A 159 -19.94 -3.25 -1.61
N TYR A 160 -20.25 -3.53 -0.34
CA TYR A 160 -21.08 -4.63 0.12
C TYR A 160 -22.50 -4.19 0.49
N GLY A 161 -23.36 -5.18 0.76
CA GLY A 161 -24.69 -4.96 1.33
C GLY A 161 -25.65 -4.24 0.39
N LEU A 162 -26.62 -3.51 0.94
CA LEU A 162 -27.67 -2.84 0.15
C LEU A 162 -27.12 -1.73 -0.76
N ALA A 163 -26.06 -1.05 -0.31
CA ALA A 163 -25.46 0.06 -1.04
C ALA A 163 -24.71 -0.39 -2.31
N ARG A 164 -24.43 -1.68 -2.48
CA ARG A 164 -23.77 -2.22 -3.69
C ARG A 164 -24.58 -2.05 -4.97
N SER A 165 -25.88 -1.76 -4.87
CA SER A 165 -26.75 -1.47 -6.00
C SER A 165 -26.99 0.03 -6.21
N ASP A 166 -26.37 0.89 -5.39
CA ASP A 166 -26.53 2.33 -5.49
C ASP A 166 -25.64 2.92 -6.60
N LYS A 167 -26.30 3.38 -7.67
CA LYS A 167 -25.65 4.01 -8.83
C LYS A 167 -24.90 5.30 -8.49
N LYS A 168 -25.30 6.02 -7.44
CA LYS A 168 -24.58 7.22 -6.98
C LYS A 168 -23.24 6.80 -6.37
N VAL A 169 -23.25 5.75 -5.55
CA VAL A 169 -22.02 5.24 -4.93
C VAL A 169 -21.05 4.70 -5.97
N HIS A 170 -21.52 3.97 -6.99
CA HIS A 170 -20.65 3.53 -8.10
C HIS A 170 -19.99 4.71 -8.83
N LYS A 171 -20.71 5.82 -9.02
CA LYS A 171 -20.15 7.03 -9.64
C LYS A 171 -19.10 7.69 -8.75
N VAL A 172 -19.33 7.75 -7.45
CA VAL A 172 -18.37 8.30 -6.48
C VAL A 172 -17.10 7.44 -6.46
N ILE A 173 -17.22 6.10 -6.38
CA ILE A 173 -16.07 5.17 -6.46
C ILE A 173 -15.30 5.37 -7.78
N ARG A 174 -16.01 5.49 -8.91
CA ARG A 174 -15.39 5.76 -10.21
C ARG A 174 -14.65 7.10 -10.25
N GLN A 175 -15.22 8.15 -9.66
CA GLN A 175 -14.58 9.47 -9.59
C GLN A 175 -13.34 9.44 -8.69
N PHE A 176 -13.44 8.76 -7.55
CA PHE A 176 -12.33 8.57 -6.61
C PHE A 176 -11.15 7.84 -7.28
N LEU A 177 -11.35 6.64 -7.84
CA LEU A 177 -10.26 5.95 -8.53
C LEU A 177 -9.81 6.72 -9.79
N GLY A 178 -10.74 7.38 -10.47
CA GLY A 178 -10.45 8.20 -11.64
C GLY A 178 -9.54 9.41 -11.38
N SER A 179 -9.44 9.91 -10.15
CA SER A 179 -8.52 11.02 -9.83
C SER A 179 -7.05 10.63 -9.91
N TYR A 180 -6.74 9.33 -9.97
CA TYR A 180 -5.38 8.82 -10.12
C TYR A 180 -4.96 8.62 -11.58
N LEU A 181 -5.86 8.84 -12.55
CA LEU A 181 -5.53 8.67 -13.96
C LEU A 181 -4.81 9.92 -14.49
N SER A 182 -3.68 9.71 -15.18
CA SER A 182 -2.81 10.80 -15.62
C SER A 182 -2.94 11.10 -17.12
N SER A 183 -3.83 10.42 -17.85
CA SER A 183 -3.99 10.61 -19.29
C SER A 183 -5.45 10.57 -19.78
N VAL A 184 -5.71 11.32 -20.86
CA VAL A 184 -7.03 11.34 -21.53
C VAL A 184 -7.48 9.95 -22.01
N PRO A 185 -6.62 9.09 -22.60
CA PRO A 185 -7.02 7.73 -22.97
C PRO A 185 -7.50 6.89 -21.77
N GLU A 186 -6.84 6.99 -20.62
CA GLU A 186 -7.26 6.28 -19.41
C GLU A 186 -8.60 6.77 -18.90
N ILE A 187 -8.80 8.09 -18.85
CA ILE A 187 -10.10 8.67 -18.49
C ILE A 187 -11.18 8.18 -19.45
N LYS A 188 -10.93 8.17 -20.76
CA LYS A 188 -11.89 7.63 -21.75
C LYS A 188 -12.21 6.16 -21.51
N ALA A 189 -11.21 5.33 -21.20
CA ALA A 189 -11.39 3.92 -20.88
C ALA A 189 -12.26 3.75 -19.61
N LEU A 190 -11.98 4.50 -18.54
CA LEU A 190 -12.76 4.48 -17.30
C LEU A 190 -14.25 4.80 -17.54
N TYR A 191 -14.53 5.80 -18.37
CA TYR A 191 -15.89 6.22 -18.68
C TYR A 191 -16.58 5.34 -19.72
N ALA A 192 -15.85 4.46 -20.40
CA ALA A 192 -16.40 3.42 -21.27
C ALA A 192 -16.85 2.15 -20.51
N LEU A 193 -16.50 2.02 -19.22
CA LEU A 193 -17.00 0.93 -18.38
C LEU A 193 -18.53 1.04 -18.17
N ASP A 194 -19.21 -0.12 -18.22
CA ASP A 194 -20.63 -0.22 -17.95
C ASP A 194 -20.80 -0.74 -16.53
N LEU A 195 -21.07 0.19 -15.60
CA LEU A 195 -21.13 -0.10 -14.17
C LEU A 195 -22.22 -1.12 -13.77
N LYS A 196 -23.07 -1.55 -14.72
CA LYS A 196 -24.20 -2.48 -14.48
C LYS A 196 -23.90 -3.94 -14.82
N LYS A 197 -22.75 -4.25 -15.40
CA LYS A 197 -22.38 -5.62 -15.77
C LYS A 197 -20.89 -5.85 -15.58
N ASP A 198 -20.48 -7.10 -15.61
CA ASP A 198 -19.07 -7.46 -15.63
C ASP A 198 -18.48 -6.97 -16.95
N ASN A 199 -17.47 -6.10 -16.88
CA ASN A 199 -16.77 -5.67 -18.07
C ASN A 199 -15.38 -5.09 -17.78
N VAL A 200 -14.53 -5.15 -18.80
CA VAL A 200 -13.12 -4.77 -18.73
C VAL A 200 -12.80 -3.75 -19.81
N GLN A 201 -11.91 -2.81 -19.49
CA GLN A 201 -11.26 -1.90 -20.43
C GLN A 201 -9.75 -1.97 -20.24
N LYS A 202 -9.00 -2.04 -21.34
CA LYS A 202 -7.53 -2.06 -21.34
C LYS A 202 -6.98 -0.84 -22.07
N VAL A 203 -6.02 -0.17 -21.45
CA VAL A 203 -5.38 1.04 -21.99
C VAL A 203 -3.91 1.07 -21.60
N GLY A 204 -3.03 0.90 -22.58
CA GLY A 204 -1.61 0.68 -22.31
C GLY A 204 -1.41 -0.52 -21.39
N ASN A 205 -0.75 -0.31 -20.25
CA ASN A 205 -0.53 -1.35 -19.23
C ASN A 205 -1.59 -1.38 -18.12
N LEU A 206 -2.59 -0.50 -18.18
CA LEU A 206 -3.66 -0.42 -17.19
C LEU A 206 -4.88 -1.19 -17.68
N THR A 207 -5.38 -2.06 -16.81
CA THR A 207 -6.67 -2.72 -16.95
C THR A 207 -7.62 -2.15 -15.91
N MET A 208 -8.83 -1.84 -16.33
CA MET A 208 -9.91 -1.38 -15.46
C MET A 208 -11.08 -2.36 -15.60
N GLU A 209 -11.61 -2.82 -14.48
CA GLU A 209 -12.62 -3.86 -14.46
C GLU A 209 -13.74 -3.50 -13.49
N VAL A 210 -14.98 -3.78 -13.91
CA VAL A 210 -16.15 -3.81 -13.02
C VAL A 210 -16.51 -5.27 -12.81
N SER A 211 -16.62 -5.68 -11.55
CA SER A 211 -17.13 -6.99 -11.16
C SER A 211 -18.40 -6.83 -10.34
N GLN A 212 -19.48 -7.48 -10.79
CA GLN A 212 -20.78 -7.44 -10.14
C GLN A 212 -20.83 -8.37 -8.93
N PRO A 213 -21.75 -8.17 -7.97
CA PRO A 213 -21.87 -8.99 -6.75
C PRO A 213 -22.08 -10.49 -6.94
N ASN A 214 -22.45 -10.92 -8.14
CA ASN A 214 -22.66 -12.31 -8.50
C ASN A 214 -21.47 -12.90 -9.28
N ALA A 215 -20.44 -12.11 -9.59
CA ALA A 215 -19.23 -12.63 -10.20
C ALA A 215 -18.51 -13.57 -9.21
N PRO A 216 -17.88 -14.66 -9.68
CA PRO A 216 -17.33 -15.71 -8.82
C PRO A 216 -16.33 -15.23 -7.78
N ASP A 217 -15.55 -14.21 -8.10
CA ASP A 217 -14.49 -13.61 -7.30
C ASP A 217 -14.91 -12.32 -6.58
N SER A 218 -16.18 -11.91 -6.72
CA SER A 218 -16.68 -10.67 -6.10
C SER A 218 -17.04 -10.81 -4.63
N TYR A 219 -17.23 -12.05 -4.16
CA TYR A 219 -17.67 -12.39 -2.79
C TYR A 219 -18.89 -11.56 -2.31
N GLY A 220 -19.79 -11.19 -3.24
CA GLY A 220 -21.01 -10.45 -2.93
C GLY A 220 -20.87 -8.92 -2.90
N ALA A 221 -19.71 -8.37 -3.23
CA ALA A 221 -19.49 -6.94 -3.42
C ALA A 221 -19.57 -6.52 -4.89
N TRP A 222 -19.92 -5.27 -5.14
CA TRP A 222 -19.64 -4.64 -6.43
C TRP A 222 -18.24 -4.04 -6.37
N TRP A 223 -17.40 -4.31 -7.36
CA TRP A 223 -16.00 -3.86 -7.41
C TRP A 223 -15.73 -2.96 -8.61
N LEU A 224 -14.87 -1.96 -8.39
CA LEU A 224 -14.12 -1.30 -9.44
C LEU A 224 -12.63 -1.50 -9.18
N SER A 225 -11.94 -2.07 -10.15
CA SER A 225 -10.59 -2.58 -10.01
C SER A 225 -9.68 -1.99 -11.07
N PHE A 226 -8.55 -1.40 -10.68
CA PHE A 226 -7.50 -0.91 -11.57
C PHE A 226 -6.23 -1.72 -11.34
N TYR A 227 -5.67 -2.31 -12.39
CA TYR A 227 -4.49 -3.16 -12.23
C TYR A 227 -3.62 -3.27 -13.48
N ASN A 228 -2.36 -3.65 -13.26
CA ASN A 228 -1.41 -3.97 -14.29
C ASN A 228 -1.15 -5.49 -14.30
N GLU A 229 -1.70 -6.18 -15.30
CA GLU A 229 -1.62 -7.64 -15.42
C GLU A 229 -0.18 -8.17 -15.39
N LYS A 230 0.76 -7.45 -16.01
CA LYS A 230 2.17 -7.84 -16.01
C LYS A 230 2.74 -7.81 -14.60
N LYS A 231 2.53 -6.71 -13.87
CA LYS A 231 2.98 -6.58 -12.47
C LYS A 231 2.33 -7.63 -11.57
N LEU A 232 1.02 -7.88 -11.70
CA LEU A 232 0.33 -8.91 -10.93
C LEU A 232 0.96 -10.30 -11.14
N ASN A 233 1.32 -10.63 -12.37
CA ASN A 233 1.94 -11.93 -12.69
C ASN A 233 3.36 -12.06 -12.15
N GLU A 234 4.13 -10.96 -12.09
CA GLU A 234 5.49 -10.95 -11.55
C GLU A 234 5.54 -11.21 -10.03
N ILE A 235 4.49 -10.82 -9.30
CA ILE A 235 4.41 -10.93 -7.83
C ILE A 235 3.54 -12.10 -7.34
N ARG A 236 2.87 -12.81 -8.26
CA ARG A 236 1.93 -13.87 -7.91
C ARG A 236 2.63 -15.00 -7.18
N LEU A 237 2.04 -15.43 -6.08
CA LEU A 237 2.59 -16.52 -5.27
C LEU A 237 2.01 -17.87 -5.66
N SER A 238 2.70 -18.93 -5.24
CA SER A 238 2.12 -20.28 -5.23
C SER A 238 0.96 -20.37 -4.24
N ASP A 239 0.03 -21.31 -4.45
CA ASP A 239 -1.09 -21.54 -3.52
C ASP A 239 -0.60 -21.75 -2.07
N ALA A 240 0.49 -22.50 -1.90
CA ALA A 240 1.05 -22.83 -0.59
C ALA A 240 1.69 -21.63 0.12
N GLU A 241 2.31 -20.70 -0.62
CA GLU A 241 2.84 -19.47 -0.04
C GLU A 241 1.72 -18.48 0.27
N TYR A 242 0.74 -18.36 -0.63
CA TYR A 242 -0.39 -17.46 -0.46
C TYR A 242 -1.33 -17.87 0.70
N ALA A 243 -1.53 -19.17 0.92
CA ALA A 243 -2.33 -19.67 2.03
C ALA A 243 -1.73 -19.36 3.42
N LYS A 244 -0.43 -19.07 3.51
CA LYS A 244 0.21 -18.65 4.78
C LYS A 244 -0.14 -17.21 5.15
N LEU A 245 -0.57 -16.44 4.16
CA LEU A 245 -0.70 -14.99 4.15
C LEU A 245 -2.15 -14.50 4.19
N THR A 246 -3.09 -15.41 4.05
CA THR A 246 -4.52 -15.10 3.97
C THR A 246 -5.32 -15.97 4.92
N VAL A 247 -6.52 -15.52 5.23
CA VAL A 247 -7.52 -16.27 6.00
C VAL A 247 -8.75 -16.59 5.13
N PRO A 248 -9.54 -17.62 5.46
CA PRO A 248 -10.81 -17.86 4.79
C PRO A 248 -11.75 -16.65 4.86
N VAL A 249 -12.48 -16.38 3.78
CA VAL A 249 -13.40 -15.23 3.67
C VAL A 249 -14.43 -15.24 4.78
N GLU A 250 -14.97 -16.42 5.10
CA GLU A 250 -15.95 -16.64 6.13
C GLU A 250 -15.43 -16.39 7.54
N GLU A 251 -14.12 -16.34 7.79
CA GLU A 251 -13.59 -15.96 9.11
C GLU A 251 -13.68 -14.44 9.32
N VAL A 252 -13.55 -13.66 8.25
CA VAL A 252 -13.55 -12.19 8.29
C VAL A 252 -14.95 -11.62 8.07
N LEU A 253 -15.71 -12.18 7.14
CA LEU A 253 -16.99 -11.65 6.68
C LEU A 253 -18.17 -12.56 7.04
N ASP A 254 -19.28 -11.96 7.46
CA ASP A 254 -20.56 -12.67 7.56
C ASP A 254 -21.23 -12.82 6.18
N ARG A 255 -22.32 -13.62 6.13
CA ARG A 255 -23.08 -13.85 4.88
C ARG A 255 -23.68 -12.59 4.25
N ARG A 256 -23.65 -11.45 4.95
CA ARG A 256 -24.13 -10.15 4.47
C ARG A 256 -22.97 -9.24 4.06
N GLY A 257 -21.73 -9.73 4.09
CA GLY A 257 -20.53 -8.96 3.81
C GLY A 257 -20.18 -7.98 4.93
N ARG A 258 -20.68 -8.17 6.15
CA ARG A 258 -20.25 -7.35 7.29
C ARG A 258 -19.02 -7.98 7.90
N VAL A 259 -18.04 -7.16 8.28
CA VAL A 259 -16.90 -7.63 9.06
C VAL A 259 -17.44 -8.20 10.37
N LYS A 260 -17.22 -9.50 10.60
CA LYS A 260 -17.47 -10.10 11.91
C LYS A 260 -16.63 -9.30 12.90
N VAL A 261 -17.19 -8.93 14.05
CA VAL A 261 -16.42 -8.23 15.09
C VAL A 261 -15.27 -9.17 15.48
N MET A 262 -14.11 -8.94 14.89
CA MET A 262 -12.88 -9.65 15.18
C MET A 262 -12.24 -8.92 16.35
N GLU A 263 -12.63 -9.28 17.57
CA GLU A 263 -11.65 -9.21 18.66
C GLU A 263 -10.73 -10.40 18.42
N TRP A 264 -9.50 -10.15 17.94
CA TRP A 264 -8.52 -11.23 17.75
C TRP A 264 -8.36 -11.99 19.07
N GLU A 265 -8.52 -13.32 19.02
CA GLU A 265 -8.35 -14.16 20.20
C GLU A 265 -6.88 -14.13 20.62
N ALA A 266 -6.60 -14.40 21.90
CA ALA A 266 -5.22 -14.40 22.41
C ALA A 266 -4.32 -15.42 21.68
N SER A 267 -4.89 -16.42 21.01
CA SER A 267 -4.20 -17.38 20.13
C SER A 267 -3.72 -16.76 18.82
N ASP A 268 -4.51 -15.87 18.23
CA ASP A 268 -4.23 -15.25 16.95
C ASP A 268 -3.12 -14.20 17.11
N ILE A 269 -3.10 -13.58 18.29
CA ILE A 269 -1.97 -12.81 18.81
C ILE A 269 -0.75 -13.73 18.93
N ARG A 270 -0.78 -14.83 19.68
CA ARG A 270 0.41 -15.71 19.92
C ARG A 270 1.13 -16.20 18.66
N ASN A 271 0.41 -16.35 17.55
CA ASN A 271 0.93 -16.81 16.26
C ASN A 271 1.20 -15.64 15.28
N SER A 272 1.52 -14.45 15.81
CA SER A 272 2.03 -13.26 15.09
C SER A 272 3.47 -12.98 15.56
N PRO A 273 4.49 -12.67 14.71
CA PRO A 273 5.84 -12.39 15.20
C PRO A 273 5.89 -11.00 15.88
N ARG A 274 4.87 -10.19 15.57
CA ARG A 274 4.53 -8.89 16.15
C ARG A 274 3.99 -9.07 17.56
N ALA A 275 3.35 -10.20 17.88
CA ALA A 275 2.90 -10.50 19.24
C ALA A 275 3.97 -11.06 20.18
N VAL A 276 4.95 -11.79 19.63
CA VAL A 276 6.13 -12.18 20.43
C VAL A 276 6.94 -10.93 20.81
N LYS A 277 6.97 -9.91 19.94
CA LYS A 277 7.53 -8.57 20.23
C LYS A 277 6.63 -7.70 21.11
N ALA A 278 5.31 -7.81 20.99
CA ALA A 278 4.31 -7.05 21.75
C ALA A 278 3.98 -7.59 23.14
N ARG A 279 4.46 -8.80 23.48
CA ARG A 279 4.41 -9.29 24.87
C ARG A 279 5.23 -8.45 25.85
N ALA A 280 6.03 -7.49 25.36
CA ALA A 280 6.71 -6.49 26.17
C ALA A 280 6.05 -5.09 26.16
N GLU A 281 5.25 -4.70 25.14
CA GLU A 281 4.98 -3.27 24.86
C GLU A 281 3.58 -2.92 24.30
N GLY A 282 2.56 -3.77 24.40
CA GLY A 282 1.17 -3.35 24.11
C GLY A 282 0.60 -3.87 22.78
N ARG A 283 -0.74 -3.91 22.71
CA ARG A 283 -1.55 -4.67 21.74
C ARG A 283 -1.27 -4.28 20.28
N VAL A 284 -1.18 -5.27 19.40
CA VAL A 284 -0.91 -5.12 17.96
C VAL A 284 -2.16 -5.42 17.13
N LEU A 285 -2.34 -4.67 16.04
CA LEU A 285 -3.09 -5.11 14.88
C LEU A 285 -2.24 -5.07 13.60
N PHE A 286 -2.55 -6.04 12.73
CA PHE A 286 -2.41 -6.10 11.27
C PHE A 286 -1.15 -6.73 10.64
N ASP A 287 -1.41 -7.71 9.77
CA ASP A 287 -0.45 -8.38 8.88
C ASP A 287 -0.03 -7.41 7.77
N GLY A 288 0.87 -6.50 8.13
CA GLY A 288 1.47 -5.56 7.20
C GLY A 288 2.53 -6.22 6.32
N PHE A 289 3.05 -5.45 5.40
CA PHE A 289 4.13 -5.90 4.52
C PHE A 289 5.52 -5.58 5.08
N TYR A 290 6.58 -6.10 4.46
CA TYR A 290 7.94 -5.65 4.68
C TYR A 290 8.80 -5.93 3.45
N ARG A 291 9.89 -5.20 3.27
CA ARG A 291 10.96 -5.62 2.36
C ARG A 291 11.95 -6.47 3.12
N ASP A 292 12.29 -7.64 2.58
CA ASP A 292 13.38 -8.43 3.11
C ASP A 292 14.73 -7.73 2.88
N LYS A 293 15.80 -8.29 3.44
CA LYS A 293 17.16 -7.73 3.36
C LYS A 293 17.68 -7.52 1.92
N ASN A 294 17.05 -8.13 0.93
CA ASN A 294 17.40 -7.98 -0.48
C ASN A 294 16.50 -6.96 -1.19
N GLY A 295 15.65 -6.23 -0.45
CA GLY A 295 14.67 -5.31 -1.01
C GLY A 295 13.44 -6.00 -1.59
N VAL A 296 13.33 -7.33 -1.50
CA VAL A 296 12.21 -8.08 -2.05
C VAL A 296 11.02 -7.94 -1.12
N PHE A 297 9.89 -7.61 -1.72
CA PHE A 297 8.65 -7.42 -1.00
C PHE A 297 8.08 -8.73 -0.46
N ARG A 298 7.68 -8.74 0.81
CA ARG A 298 7.14 -9.89 1.54
C ARG A 298 5.94 -9.44 2.36
N LEU A 299 4.93 -10.30 2.49
CA LEU A 299 3.92 -10.13 3.53
C LEU A 299 4.49 -10.63 4.86
N SER A 300 4.22 -9.93 5.95
CA SER A 300 4.53 -10.43 7.29
C SER A 300 3.67 -11.67 7.53
N ASP A 301 4.29 -12.85 7.65
CA ASP A 301 3.62 -14.15 7.65
C ASP A 301 2.96 -14.51 9.00
N GLY A 302 2.67 -13.53 9.85
CA GLY A 302 2.29 -13.86 11.22
C GLY A 302 3.43 -14.60 11.96
N GLY A 303 4.65 -14.74 11.45
CA GLY A 303 5.69 -15.49 12.16
C GLY A 303 5.34 -16.97 12.25
N LYS A 304 4.49 -17.45 11.34
CA LYS A 304 4.15 -18.86 11.20
C LYS A 304 5.36 -19.71 10.83
N ASN A 305 6.47 -19.11 10.36
CA ASN A 305 7.76 -19.77 10.24
C ASN A 305 8.83 -19.00 11.00
N GLY A 306 9.16 -19.47 12.20
CA GLY A 306 10.13 -18.82 13.10
C GLY A 306 11.45 -18.48 12.41
N THR A 307 11.80 -17.19 12.39
CA THR A 307 12.93 -16.56 13.09
C THR A 307 13.01 -15.09 12.65
N PRO A 308 12.74 -14.10 13.53
CA PRO A 308 13.03 -12.70 13.23
C PRO A 308 14.55 -12.50 13.26
N VAL A 309 15.17 -12.28 12.10
CA VAL A 309 16.56 -11.82 12.04
C VAL A 309 16.56 -10.32 12.30
N THR A 310 17.05 -9.94 13.47
CA THR A 310 17.44 -8.57 13.81
C THR A 310 18.47 -8.08 12.79
N PRO A 311 18.28 -6.94 12.08
CA PRO A 311 19.39 -6.26 11.46
C PRO A 311 20.28 -5.73 12.59
N GLN A 312 21.49 -6.28 12.72
CA GLN A 312 22.53 -5.64 13.49
C GLN A 312 23.09 -4.47 12.67
N ASN A 313 23.19 -3.34 13.38
CA ASN A 313 23.81 -2.05 13.07
C ASN A 313 22.93 -1.03 12.35
#